data_AF-A0AAU0KX91-F1
#
_entry.id   AF-A0AAU0KX91-F1
#
_cell.length_a   1.000
_cell.length_b   1.000
_cell.length_c   1.000
_cell.angle_alpha   90.00
_cell.angle_beta   90.00
_cell.angle_gamma   90.00
#
_symmetry.space_group_name_H-M   'P 1'
#
loop_
_entity.id
_entity.type
_entity.pdbx_description
1 polymer ?
#
loop_
_entity_poly.entity_id
_entity_poly.type
_entity_poly.pdbx_seq_one_letter_code
_entity_poly.pdbx_strand_id
1 'polypeptide(L)'
;MLQVQVKFVDDLHTENMLKTAQIPCLCKIAKNFEIDFLVAYPQVTGIVTGWDYKELALRVGAGAGGEYLHYNYGLITLSKLEKDLYIIENLCMFESGSGWLPVVENREYSHVAEVEEPDWLKNM
;
A
#
# COMPACT_ATOMS: atom_id res chain seq x y z
N MET A 1 -1.08 -2.38 -13.50
CA MET A 1 -2.12 -1.73 -12.68
C MET A 1 -2.37 -2.61 -11.47
N LEU A 2 -2.21 -2.06 -10.27
CA LEU A 2 -2.38 -2.82 -9.04
C LEU A 2 -3.87 -2.92 -8.69
N GLN A 3 -4.28 -4.10 -8.23
CA GLN A 3 -5.65 -4.40 -7.83
C GLN A 3 -5.64 -5.12 -6.50
N VAL A 4 -6.73 -5.03 -5.74
CA VAL A 4 -6.94 -5.79 -4.51
C VAL A 4 -8.23 -6.61 -4.62
N GLN A 5 -8.09 -7.91 -4.41
CA GLN A 5 -9.22 -8.83 -4.26
C GLN A 5 -9.58 -8.89 -2.77
N VAL A 6 -10.78 -8.44 -2.42
CA VAL A 6 -11.26 -8.38 -1.03
C VAL A 6 -12.78 -8.43 -0.99
N LYS A 7 -13.32 -9.22 -0.06
CA LYS A 7 -14.76 -9.33 0.15
C LYS A 7 -15.17 -8.53 1.38
N PHE A 8 -15.78 -7.37 1.15
CA PHE A 8 -16.39 -6.58 2.21
C PHE A 8 -17.83 -7.03 2.49
N VAL A 9 -18.35 -6.69 3.66
CA VAL A 9 -19.79 -6.83 3.95
C VAL A 9 -20.54 -5.75 3.19
N ASP A 10 -21.71 -6.10 2.66
CA ASP A 10 -22.57 -5.16 1.94
C ASP A 10 -23.43 -4.38 2.95
N ASP A 11 -22.85 -3.32 3.52
CA ASP A 11 -23.51 -2.43 4.47
C ASP A 11 -23.12 -0.96 4.28
N LEU A 12 -23.87 -0.06 4.92
CA LEU A 12 -23.67 1.39 4.83
C LEU A 12 -22.29 1.81 5.36
N HIS A 13 -21.74 1.10 6.35
CA HIS A 13 -20.42 1.39 6.90
C HIS A 13 -19.33 1.16 5.85
N THR A 14 -19.38 0.01 5.18
CA THR A 14 -18.49 -0.36 4.08
C THR A 14 -18.65 0.60 2.91
N GLU A 15 -19.88 0.94 2.52
CA GLU A 15 -20.11 1.90 1.44
C GLU A 15 -19.47 3.27 1.75
N ASN A 16 -19.63 3.76 2.99
CA ASN A 16 -19.06 5.03 3.39
C ASN A 16 -17.54 4.98 3.41
N MET A 17 -16.95 3.91 3.96
CA MET A 17 -15.50 3.69 3.94
C MET A 17 -14.95 3.69 2.50
N LEU A 18 -15.56 2.94 1.58
CA LEU A 18 -15.10 2.84 0.18
C LEU A 18 -15.27 4.14 -0.62
N LYS A 19 -16.12 5.07 -0.18
CA LYS A 19 -16.26 6.41 -0.78
C LYS A 19 -15.18 7.39 -0.30
N THR A 20 -14.46 7.07 0.77
CA THR A 20 -13.39 7.93 1.29
C THR A 20 -12.04 7.63 0.63
N ALA A 21 -11.19 8.65 0.57
CA ALA A 21 -9.77 8.47 0.25
C ALA A 21 -8.99 8.13 1.54
N GLN A 22 -7.79 7.56 1.37
CA GLN A 22 -6.85 7.31 2.47
C GLN A 22 -7.44 6.43 3.57
N ILE A 23 -8.10 5.33 3.19
CA ILE A 23 -8.60 4.31 4.10
C ILE A 23 -7.40 3.73 4.88
N PRO A 24 -7.43 3.73 6.22
CA PRO A 24 -6.35 3.15 7.01
C PRO A 24 -6.25 1.64 6.78
N CYS A 25 -5.03 1.19 6.46
CA CYS A 25 -4.74 -0.21 6.21
C CYS A 25 -3.41 -0.63 6.83
N LEU A 26 -3.14 -1.93 6.83
CA LEU A 26 -1.84 -2.50 7.17
C LEU A 26 -1.37 -3.35 5.99
N CYS A 27 -0.24 -2.97 5.41
CA CYS A 27 0.40 -3.67 4.31
C CYS A 27 1.36 -4.72 4.85
N LYS A 28 1.15 -5.97 4.45
CA LYS A 28 1.98 -7.13 4.84
C LYS A 28 2.52 -7.78 3.57
N ILE A 29 3.82 -7.72 3.38
CA ILE A 29 4.47 -8.16 2.14
C ILE A 29 5.51 -9.21 2.46
N ALA A 30 5.33 -10.39 1.89
CA ALA A 30 6.29 -11.49 1.90
C ALA A 30 6.25 -12.18 0.53
N LYS A 31 5.78 -13.43 0.48
CA LYS A 31 5.44 -14.13 -0.77
C LYS A 31 4.22 -13.50 -1.46
N ASN A 32 3.26 -13.06 -0.66
CA ASN A 32 2.06 -12.34 -1.11
C ASN A 32 2.14 -10.89 -0.63
N PHE A 33 1.37 -10.03 -1.28
CA PHE A 33 1.07 -8.69 -0.77
C PHE A 33 -0.37 -8.70 -0.26
N GLU A 34 -0.50 -8.66 1.06
CA GLU A 34 -1.78 -8.66 1.78
C GLU A 34 -2.03 -7.28 2.39
N ILE A 35 -3.31 -6.88 2.44
CA ILE A 35 -3.74 -5.61 3.02
C ILE A 35 -4.87 -5.87 4.01
N ASP A 36 -4.64 -5.56 5.29
CA ASP A 36 -5.72 -5.55 6.28
C ASP A 36 -6.39 -4.18 6.30
N PHE A 37 -7.71 -4.15 6.14
CA PHE A 37 -8.50 -2.92 6.20
C PHE A 37 -8.88 -2.63 7.65
N LEU A 38 -8.18 -1.67 8.28
CA LEU A 38 -8.22 -1.48 9.73
C LEU A 38 -9.54 -0.92 10.25
N VAL A 39 -10.31 -0.27 9.38
CA VAL A 39 -11.62 0.33 9.71
C VAL A 39 -12.80 -0.45 9.14
N ALA A 40 -12.56 -1.58 8.46
CA ALA A 40 -13.63 -2.48 8.02
C ALA A 40 -14.19 -3.28 9.21
N TYR A 41 -15.50 -3.53 9.22
CA TYR A 41 -16.17 -4.34 10.24
C TYR A 41 -17.09 -5.38 9.59
N PRO A 42 -16.85 -6.70 9.78
CA PRO A 42 -15.69 -7.29 10.43
C PRO A 42 -14.39 -6.91 9.69
N GLN A 43 -13.25 -7.02 10.37
CA GLN A 43 -11.95 -6.79 9.74
C GLN A 43 -11.75 -7.79 8.60
N VAL A 44 -11.28 -7.30 7.45
CA VAL A 44 -11.03 -8.11 6.25
C VAL A 44 -9.62 -7.90 5.73
N THR A 45 -9.07 -8.96 5.15
CA THR A 45 -7.78 -8.96 4.46
C THR A 45 -8.00 -9.10 2.96
N GLY A 46 -7.40 -8.22 2.19
CA GLY A 46 -7.34 -8.29 0.73
C GLY A 46 -6.01 -8.83 0.24
N ILE A 47 -6.01 -9.41 -0.96
CA ILE A 47 -4.79 -9.85 -1.67
C ILE A 47 -4.55 -8.92 -2.85
N VAL A 48 -3.37 -8.33 -2.93
CA VAL A 48 -2.96 -7.47 -4.03
C VAL A 48 -2.45 -8.32 -5.19
N THR A 49 -2.89 -7.98 -6.40
CA THR A 49 -2.46 -8.60 -7.66
C THR A 49 -1.84 -7.55 -8.59
N GLY A 50 -0.98 -8.01 -9.51
CA GLY A 50 -0.32 -7.13 -10.48
C GLY A 50 0.78 -6.25 -9.89
N TRP A 51 1.30 -6.61 -8.71
CA TRP A 51 2.43 -5.95 -8.07
C TRP A 51 3.76 -6.62 -8.46
N ASP A 52 4.82 -5.83 -8.52
CA ASP A 52 6.21 -6.26 -8.63
C ASP A 52 6.95 -5.90 -7.33
N TYR A 53 7.60 -6.89 -6.73
CA TYR A 53 8.41 -6.70 -5.54
C TYR A 53 9.57 -5.71 -5.76
N LYS A 54 10.21 -5.75 -6.94
CA LYS A 54 11.32 -4.85 -7.26
C LYS A 54 10.89 -3.40 -7.28
N GLU A 55 9.74 -3.11 -7.88
CA GLU A 55 9.17 -1.76 -7.89
C GLU A 55 8.84 -1.29 -6.46
N LEU A 56 8.29 -2.16 -5.63
CA LEU A 56 7.94 -1.81 -4.26
C LEU A 56 9.20 -1.51 -3.41
N ALA A 57 10.24 -2.34 -3.53
CA ALA A 57 11.48 -2.19 -2.81
C ALA A 57 12.27 -0.90 -3.15
N LEU A 58 11.98 -0.27 -4.29
CA LEU A 58 12.55 1.04 -4.64
C LEU A 58 11.93 2.20 -3.86
N ARG A 59 10.71 2.02 -3.32
CA ARG A 59 9.90 3.11 -2.73
C ARG A 59 9.77 3.03 -1.22
N VAL A 60 9.86 1.83 -0.67
CA VAL A 60 9.75 1.60 0.78
C VAL A 60 10.86 0.63 1.17
N GLY A 61 11.65 0.99 2.17
CA GLY A 61 12.68 0.11 2.69
C GLY A 61 12.07 -1.19 3.23
N ALA A 62 12.81 -2.29 3.11
CA ALA A 62 12.45 -3.51 3.82
C ALA A 62 12.45 -3.22 5.33
N GLY A 63 11.36 -3.61 6.00
CA GLY A 63 11.24 -3.49 7.44
C GLY A 63 12.11 -4.53 8.15
N ALA A 64 12.62 -4.19 9.32
CA ALA A 64 13.28 -5.16 10.19
C ALA A 64 12.21 -5.92 11.01
N GLY A 65 11.59 -6.98 10.48
CA GLY A 65 10.63 -7.73 11.30
C GLY A 65 10.01 -9.02 10.74
N GLY A 66 10.54 -10.17 11.18
CA GLY A 66 9.79 -11.43 11.27
C GLY A 66 9.46 -12.11 9.94
N GLU A 67 8.22 -12.61 9.80
CA GLU A 67 7.76 -13.38 8.63
C GLU A 67 7.54 -12.51 7.37
N TYR A 68 7.51 -11.18 7.52
CA TYR A 68 7.23 -10.24 6.42
C TYR A 68 8.45 -9.36 6.11
N LEU A 69 8.68 -9.13 4.81
CA LEU A 69 9.68 -8.19 4.30
C LEU A 69 9.25 -6.73 4.50
N HIS A 70 7.94 -6.46 4.41
CA HIS A 70 7.35 -5.18 4.77
C HIS A 70 6.12 -5.42 5.65
N TYR A 71 6.03 -4.66 6.73
CA TYR A 71 4.91 -4.70 7.68
C TYR A 71 4.66 -3.26 8.12
N ASN A 72 3.91 -2.52 7.29
CA ASN A 72 3.82 -1.07 7.38
C ASN A 72 2.35 -0.64 7.41
N TYR A 73 2.02 0.32 8.27
CA TYR A 73 0.75 1.02 8.17
C TYR A 73 0.65 1.71 6.81
N GLY A 74 -0.55 1.75 6.25
CA GLY A 74 -0.80 2.33 4.94
C GLY A 74 -2.06 3.18 4.90
N LEU A 75 -2.13 4.04 3.90
CA LEU A 75 -3.32 4.80 3.53
C LEU A 75 -3.64 4.44 2.08
N ILE A 76 -4.78 3.79 1.86
CA ILE A 76 -5.18 3.29 0.54
C ILE A 76 -6.45 3.97 0.04
N THR A 77 -6.48 4.31 -1.24
CA THR A 77 -7.68 4.77 -1.94
C THR A 77 -8.06 3.74 -2.99
N LEU A 78 -9.32 3.33 -3.01
CA LEU A 78 -9.83 2.29 -3.90
C LEU A 78 -10.92 2.83 -4.82
N SER A 79 -10.99 2.26 -6.02
CA SER A 79 -12.19 2.33 -6.86
C SER A 79 -12.69 0.92 -7.18
N LYS A 80 -14.02 0.76 -7.23
CA LYS A 80 -14.62 -0.54 -7.52
C LYS A 80 -14.46 -0.86 -9.01
N LEU A 81 -13.91 -2.04 -9.32
CA LEU A 81 -13.84 -2.56 -10.68
C LEU A 81 -14.99 -3.52 -10.94
N GLU A 82 -15.06 -4.58 -10.12
CA GLU A 82 -16.08 -5.63 -10.20
C GLU A 82 -16.46 -6.11 -8.79
N LYS A 83 -17.23 -7.19 -8.70
CA LYS A 83 -17.55 -7.79 -7.40
C LYS A 83 -16.26 -8.27 -6.72
N ASP A 84 -16.05 -7.82 -5.49
CA ASP A 84 -14.90 -8.16 -4.64
C ASP A 84 -13.52 -7.79 -5.23
N LEU A 85 -13.47 -6.99 -6.30
CA LEU A 85 -12.26 -6.59 -7.00
C LEU A 85 -12.19 -5.06 -7.15
N TYR A 86 -11.09 -4.48 -6.68
CA TYR A 86 -10.90 -3.04 -6.60
C TYR A 86 -9.56 -2.63 -7.21
N ILE A 87 -9.52 -1.47 -7.86
CA ILE A 87 -8.27 -0.85 -8.31
C ILE A 87 -7.69 -0.06 -7.15
N ILE A 88 -6.37 -0.18 -6.96
CA ILE A 88 -5.62 0.68 -6.04
C ILE A 88 -5.33 1.99 -6.77
N GLU A 89 -6.05 3.05 -6.40
CA GLU A 89 -5.88 4.40 -6.96
C GLU A 89 -4.60 5.04 -6.43
N ASN A 90 -4.45 5.00 -5.10
CA ASN A 90 -3.30 5.54 -4.40
C ASN A 90 -2.98 4.66 -3.19
N LEU A 91 -1.70 4.55 -2.86
CA LEU A 91 -1.22 3.86 -1.67
C LEU A 91 0.00 4.58 -1.12
N CYS A 92 -0.05 4.95 0.16
CA CYS A 92 1.12 5.36 0.93
C CYS A 92 1.45 4.31 1.99
N MET A 93 2.72 4.15 2.32
CA MET A 93 3.18 3.35 3.46
C MET A 93 3.95 4.22 4.44
N PHE A 94 3.72 3.99 5.73
CA PHE A 94 4.45 4.70 6.78
C PHE A 94 5.81 4.04 7.01
N GLU A 95 6.87 4.84 6.92
CA GLU A 95 8.23 4.46 7.26
C GLU A 95 8.74 5.35 8.41
N SER A 96 9.33 4.71 9.43
CA SER A 96 9.90 5.46 10.56
C SER A 96 11.06 6.33 10.07
N GLY A 97 11.07 7.61 10.44
CA GLY A 97 12.07 8.58 9.98
C GLY A 97 11.70 9.31 8.69
N SER A 98 10.88 8.71 7.82
CA SER A 98 10.49 9.30 6.53
C SER A 98 9.01 9.73 6.47
N GLY A 99 8.15 9.16 7.32
CA GLY A 99 6.72 9.45 7.34
C GLY A 99 5.95 8.65 6.29
N TRP A 100 4.93 9.26 5.67
CA TRP A 100 4.11 8.61 4.64
C TRP A 100 4.77 8.69 3.28
N LEU A 101 5.31 7.57 2.81
CA LEU A 101 5.92 7.47 1.49
C LEU A 101 4.89 7.01 0.45
N PRO A 102 4.76 7.71 -0.69
CA PRO A 102 3.89 7.27 -1.77
C PRO A 102 4.48 6.02 -2.42
N VAL A 103 3.64 5.00 -2.61
CA VAL A 103 3.98 3.74 -3.30
C VAL A 103 3.23 3.64 -4.62
N VAL A 104 1.95 3.99 -4.63
CA VAL A 104 1.11 4.05 -5.81
C VAL A 104 0.48 5.44 -5.86
N GLU A 105 0.59 6.10 -7.01
CA GLU A 105 -0.04 7.38 -7.30
C GLU A 105 -0.76 7.28 -8.65
N ASN A 106 -2.04 7.63 -8.67
CA ASN A 106 -2.86 7.57 -9.90
C ASN A 106 -2.78 6.21 -10.61
N ARG A 107 -2.86 5.11 -9.86
CA ARG A 107 -2.85 3.70 -10.31
C ARG A 107 -1.51 3.18 -10.84
N GLU A 108 -0.48 4.01 -10.80
CA GLU A 108 0.89 3.66 -11.20
C GLU A 108 1.82 3.71 -9.99
N TYR A 109 2.93 2.99 -10.07
CA TYR A 109 3.95 3.12 -9.04
C TYR A 109 4.47 4.56 -9.00
N SER A 110 4.58 5.14 -7.79
CA SER A 110 5.01 6.53 -7.58
C SER A 110 6.42 6.80 -8.12
N HIS A 111 6.87 8.04 -8.16
CA HIS A 111 8.27 8.32 -8.48
C HIS A 111 9.20 7.81 -7.35
N VAL A 112 10.32 7.21 -7.73
CA VAL A 112 11.39 6.86 -6.79
C VAL A 112 12.10 8.16 -6.40
N ALA A 113 12.22 8.43 -5.09
CA ALA A 113 12.97 9.58 -4.63
C ALA A 113 14.44 9.44 -5.06
N GLU A 114 15.00 10.47 -5.69
CA GLU A 114 16.43 10.52 -5.96
C GLU A 114 17.15 10.55 -4.60
N VAL A 115 17.98 9.54 -4.34
CA VAL A 115 18.89 9.57 -3.21
C VAL A 115 19.94 10.60 -3.56
N GLU A 116 19.86 11.81 -2.99
CA GLU A 116 20.96 12.76 -3.12
C GLU A 116 22.23 12.08 -2.62
N GLU A 117 23.25 12.04 -3.49
CA GLU A 117 24.56 11.56 -3.06
C GLU A 117 24.99 12.36 -1.82
N PRO A 118 25.42 11.70 -0.74
CA PRO A 118 25.97 12.39 0.39
C PRO A 118 27.09 13.35 -0.05
N ASP A 119 27.12 14.56 0.50
CA ASP A 119 28.06 15.61 0.05
C ASP A 119 29.54 15.20 0.10
N TRP A 120 29.89 14.20 0.91
CA TRP A 120 31.23 13.63 1.01
C TRP A 120 31.62 12.70 -0.15
N LEU A 121 30.66 12.23 -0.95
CA LEU A 121 30.89 11.46 -2.18
C LEU A 121 30.99 12.33 -3.42
N LYS A 122 30.41 13.54 -3.41
CA LYS A 122 30.38 14.47 -4.56
C LYS A 122 31.74 15.03 -4.98
N ASN A 123 32.79 14.84 -4.17
CA ASN A 123 34.14 15.43 -4.37
C ASN A 123 35.28 14.39 -4.45
N MET A 124 34.98 13.08 -4.63
CA MET A 124 35.99 12.06 -4.96
C MET A 124 36.15 11.89 -6.47
#